data_AF-A0A2E6F2T0-F1
#
_entry.id   AF-A0A2E6F2T0-F1
#
_cell.length_a   1.000
_cell.length_b   1.000
_cell.length_c   1.000
_cell.angle_alpha   90.00
_cell.angle_beta   90.00
_cell.angle_gamma   90.00
#
_symmetry.space_group_name_H-M   'P 1'
#
loop_
_entity.id
_entity.type
_entity.pdbx_description
1 polymer ?
#
loop_
_entity_poly.entity_id
_entity_poly.type
_entity_poly.pdbx_seq_one_letter_code
_entity_poly.pdbx_strand_id
1 'polypeptide(L)'
;MNPSNYDSNEKMLVLHQNIVNLVKQLSMPLVEVSLVISKYINILCEKLKQVALENNEKLPELFTVPWPLDFYESNKSESKLNLDKVIDVLDNDRIDILDTLIRTSINLEEIPLSDSLLVLRSWEKLVRTQLAKSTSPGQLFSTVEIPDDF
;
A
#
# COMPACT_ATOMS: atom_id res chain seq x y z
N MET A 1 20.35 22.09 -0.39
CA MET A 1 19.07 21.38 -0.19
C MET A 1 17.96 22.27 -0.73
N ASN A 2 17.12 21.75 -1.63
CA ASN A 2 16.07 22.52 -2.30
C ASN A 2 14.81 22.61 -1.41
N PRO A 3 14.21 23.79 -1.21
CA PRO A 3 13.02 23.97 -0.36
C PRO A 3 11.79 23.18 -0.85
N SER A 4 11.73 22.80 -2.14
CA SER A 4 10.66 21.96 -2.71
C SER A 4 10.62 20.53 -2.16
N ASN A 5 11.76 19.96 -1.74
CA ASN A 5 11.81 18.60 -1.19
C ASN A 5 11.29 18.53 0.26
N TYR A 6 11.30 19.66 0.97
CA TYR A 6 10.83 19.71 2.35
C TYR A 6 9.29 19.58 2.40
N ASP A 7 8.59 20.31 1.51
CA ASP A 7 7.13 20.25 1.36
C ASP A 7 6.65 18.85 0.92
N SER A 8 7.36 18.22 -0.02
CA SER A 8 7.03 16.86 -0.49
C SER A 8 7.15 15.80 0.63
N ASN A 9 8.23 15.83 1.41
CA ASN A 9 8.40 14.88 2.53
C ASN A 9 7.34 15.06 3.62
N GLU A 10 6.95 16.31 3.94
CA GLU A 10 5.88 16.58 4.90
C GLU A 10 4.54 16.03 4.40
N LYS A 11 4.20 16.25 3.13
CA LYS A 11 2.98 15.71 2.50
C LYS A 11 2.96 14.18 2.48
N MET A 12 4.08 13.55 2.16
CA MET A 12 4.23 12.09 2.24
C MET A 12 3.99 11.58 3.66
N LEU A 13 4.53 12.28 4.66
CA LEU A 13 4.35 11.94 6.08
C LEU A 13 2.88 12.06 6.50
N VAL A 14 2.17 13.11 6.03
CA VAL A 14 0.73 13.26 6.28
C VAL A 14 -0.06 12.09 5.73
N LEU A 15 0.15 11.71 4.45
CA LEU A 15 -0.50 10.55 3.86
C LEU A 15 -0.22 9.28 4.65
N HIS A 16 1.04 9.04 5.00
CA HIS A 16 1.45 7.89 5.78
C HIS A 16 0.73 7.86 7.14
N GLN A 17 0.75 8.96 7.89
CA GLN A 17 0.15 9.07 9.21
C GLN A 17 -1.37 8.87 9.16
N ASN A 18 -2.04 9.39 8.13
CA ASN A 18 -3.46 9.18 7.91
C ASN A 18 -3.79 7.69 7.73
N ILE A 19 -2.99 6.97 6.93
CA ILE A 19 -3.17 5.53 6.73
C ILE A 19 -2.90 4.78 8.03
N VAL A 20 -1.81 5.06 8.75
CA VAL A 20 -1.49 4.44 10.06
C VAL A 20 -2.66 4.62 11.04
N ASN A 21 -3.14 5.85 11.18
CA ASN A 21 -4.21 6.19 12.11
C ASN A 21 -5.49 5.42 11.79
N LEU A 22 -5.90 5.40 10.51
CA LEU A 22 -7.12 4.73 10.10
C LEU A 22 -7.02 3.20 10.29
N VAL A 23 -5.91 2.60 9.85
CA VAL A 23 -5.67 1.15 9.97
C VAL A 23 -5.72 0.73 11.44
N LYS A 24 -5.09 1.50 12.34
CA LYS A 24 -5.15 1.25 13.79
C LYS A 24 -6.56 1.45 14.35
N GLN A 25 -7.22 2.56 14.02
CA GLN A 25 -8.55 2.92 14.53
C GLN A 25 -9.61 1.87 14.18
N LEU A 26 -9.59 1.36 12.95
CA LEU A 26 -10.56 0.37 12.47
C LEU A 26 -10.09 -1.08 12.69
N SER A 27 -8.90 -1.28 13.28
CA SER A 27 -8.26 -2.59 13.43
C SER A 27 -8.29 -3.37 12.11
N MET A 28 -7.88 -2.72 11.02
CA MET A 28 -8.11 -3.25 9.68
C MET A 28 -7.36 -4.57 9.47
N PRO A 29 -8.05 -5.60 8.94
CA PRO A 29 -7.43 -6.87 8.55
C PRO A 29 -6.34 -6.71 7.49
N LEU A 30 -5.33 -7.57 7.57
CA LEU A 30 -4.22 -7.63 6.63
C LEU A 30 -4.66 -7.73 5.17
N VAL A 31 -5.63 -8.60 4.88
CA VAL A 31 -6.14 -8.79 3.51
C VAL A 31 -6.81 -7.53 2.96
N GLU A 32 -7.59 -6.82 3.79
CA GLU A 32 -8.31 -5.61 3.37
C GLU A 32 -7.35 -4.47 3.05
N VAL A 33 -6.37 -4.24 3.93
CA VAL A 33 -5.33 -3.23 3.69
C VAL A 33 -4.53 -3.58 2.44
N SER A 34 -4.14 -4.84 2.27
CA SER A 34 -3.39 -5.29 1.09
C SER A 34 -4.13 -5.04 -0.22
N LEU A 35 -5.45 -5.27 -0.25
CA LEU A 35 -6.28 -5.03 -1.42
C LEU A 35 -6.32 -3.56 -1.81
N VAL A 36 -6.55 -2.67 -0.84
CA VAL A 36 -6.61 -1.22 -1.12
C VAL A 36 -5.25 -0.68 -1.56
N ILE A 37 -4.17 -1.06 -0.88
CA ILE A 37 -2.81 -0.63 -1.24
C ILE A 37 -2.46 -1.10 -2.66
N SER A 38 -2.71 -2.36 -2.99
CA SER A 38 -2.48 -2.91 -4.33
C SER A 38 -3.30 -2.17 -5.40
N LYS A 39 -4.58 -1.90 -5.13
CA LYS A 39 -5.45 -1.12 -6.02
C LYS A 39 -4.86 0.25 -6.33
N TYR A 40 -4.45 1.01 -5.31
CA TYR A 40 -3.90 2.35 -5.54
C TYR A 40 -2.54 2.33 -6.21
N ILE A 41 -1.66 1.39 -5.87
CA ILE A 41 -0.37 1.23 -6.58
C ILE A 41 -0.61 1.04 -8.07
N ASN A 42 -1.54 0.15 -8.45
CA ASN A 42 -1.86 -0.05 -9.87
C ASN A 42 -2.39 1.23 -10.53
N ILE A 43 -3.33 1.94 -9.88
CA ILE A 43 -3.86 3.21 -10.41
C ILE A 43 -2.75 4.25 -10.61
N LEU A 44 -1.90 4.45 -9.60
CA LEU A 44 -0.83 5.45 -9.67
C LEU A 44 0.27 5.07 -10.66
N CYS A 45 0.68 3.79 -10.67
CA CYS A 45 1.65 3.28 -11.63
C CYS A 45 1.18 3.46 -13.07
N GLU A 46 -0.07 3.10 -13.40
CA GLU A 46 -0.59 3.24 -14.76
C GLU A 46 -0.67 4.72 -15.18
N LYS A 47 -1.10 5.61 -14.28
CA LYS A 47 -1.07 7.07 -14.55
C LYS A 47 0.35 7.58 -14.80
N LEU A 48 1.31 7.20 -13.96
CA LEU A 48 2.70 7.63 -14.13
C LEU A 48 3.34 7.07 -15.40
N LYS A 49 3.06 5.81 -15.75
CA LYS A 49 3.51 5.21 -17.02
C LYS A 49 2.93 5.96 -18.22
N GLN A 50 1.66 6.34 -18.16
CA GLN A 50 1.02 7.12 -19.21
C GLN A 50 1.72 8.48 -19.38
N VAL A 51 1.93 9.23 -18.28
CA VAL A 51 2.64 10.52 -18.32
C VAL A 51 4.07 10.36 -18.83
N ALA A 52 4.80 9.32 -18.39
CA ALA A 52 6.15 9.06 -18.88
C ALA A 52 6.15 8.78 -20.39
N LEU A 53 5.21 7.96 -20.88
CA LEU A 53 5.06 7.67 -22.31
C LEU A 53 4.77 8.92 -23.14
N GLU A 54 3.87 9.79 -22.65
CA GLU A 54 3.53 11.07 -23.30
C GLU A 54 4.74 12.02 -23.40
N ASN A 55 5.69 11.93 -22.44
CA ASN A 55 6.90 12.73 -22.42
C ASN A 55 8.13 12.03 -23.03
N ASN A 56 7.97 10.84 -23.62
CA ASN A 56 9.07 9.98 -24.09
C ASN A 56 10.11 9.63 -23.00
N GLU A 57 9.66 9.55 -21.76
CA GLU A 57 10.45 9.15 -20.60
C GLU A 57 10.14 7.71 -20.19
N LYS A 58 11.02 7.13 -19.37
CA LYS A 58 10.79 5.82 -18.74
C LYS A 58 10.68 6.00 -17.23
N LEU A 59 9.63 5.40 -16.65
CA LEU A 59 9.45 5.42 -15.20
C LEU A 59 10.51 4.53 -14.52
N PRO A 60 11.23 5.01 -13.50
CA PRO A 60 12.24 4.23 -12.78
C PRO A 60 11.68 2.96 -12.11
N GLU A 61 12.53 1.94 -11.96
CA GLU A 61 12.17 0.67 -11.30
C GLU A 61 11.70 0.85 -9.85
N LEU A 62 12.20 1.88 -9.17
CA LEU A 62 11.79 2.25 -7.82
C LEU A 62 10.27 2.40 -7.67
N PHE A 63 9.59 2.81 -8.74
CA PHE A 63 8.15 2.99 -8.78
C PHE A 63 7.40 1.79 -9.34
N THR A 64 7.99 1.08 -10.30
CA THR A 64 7.30 0.03 -11.07
C THR A 64 7.45 -1.36 -10.45
N VAL A 65 8.50 -1.60 -9.67
CA VAL A 65 8.80 -2.89 -9.08
C VAL A 65 8.47 -2.88 -7.58
N PRO A 66 7.75 -3.89 -7.05
CA PRO A 66 7.54 -4.04 -5.63
C PRO A 66 8.86 -4.13 -4.87
N TRP A 67 8.99 -3.41 -3.76
CA TRP A 67 10.22 -3.44 -2.97
C TRP A 67 10.52 -4.85 -2.43
N PRO A 68 11.81 -5.23 -2.35
CA PRO A 68 12.20 -6.56 -1.88
C PRO A 68 11.77 -6.77 -0.42
N LEU A 69 11.43 -8.01 -0.09
CA LEU A 69 11.17 -8.41 1.30
C LEU A 69 12.50 -8.59 2.03
N ASP A 70 12.52 -8.35 3.34
CA ASP A 70 13.75 -8.40 4.16
C ASP A 70 14.22 -9.83 4.46
N PHE A 71 13.52 -10.86 3.99
CA PHE A 71 13.85 -12.26 4.19
C PHE A 71 13.81 -13.05 2.87
N TYR A 72 14.83 -13.88 2.69
CA TYR A 72 14.96 -14.84 1.58
C TYR A 72 14.39 -16.21 1.98
N GLU A 73 13.18 -16.28 2.53
CA GLU A 73 12.56 -17.59 2.74
C GLU A 73 11.60 -17.91 1.61
N SER A 74 12.10 -18.75 0.70
CA SER A 74 11.34 -19.43 -0.35
C SER A 74 10.44 -20.53 0.21
N ASN A 75 9.81 -20.30 1.35
CA ASN A 75 8.76 -21.19 1.83
C ASN A 75 7.53 -20.85 1.00
N LYS A 76 7.43 -21.47 -0.18
CA LYS A 76 6.17 -21.64 -0.90
C LYS A 76 5.24 -22.38 0.07
N SER A 77 4.55 -21.62 0.91
CA SER A 77 3.40 -22.12 1.64
C SER A 77 2.37 -22.47 0.58
N GLU A 78 2.31 -23.75 0.18
CA GLU A 78 1.26 -24.31 -0.68
C GLU A 78 -0.09 -24.35 0.08
N SER A 79 -0.42 -23.29 0.82
CA SER A 79 -1.77 -23.14 1.33
C SER A 79 -2.66 -22.94 0.10
N LYS A 80 -3.49 -23.93 -0.22
CA LYS A 80 -4.59 -23.78 -1.18
C LYS A 80 -5.63 -22.89 -0.52
N LEU A 81 -5.32 -21.60 -0.44
CA LEU A 81 -6.22 -20.57 0.03
C LEU A 81 -7.37 -20.49 -0.98
N ASN A 82 -8.60 -20.70 -0.52
CA ASN A 82 -9.77 -20.52 -1.35
C ASN A 82 -10.09 -19.01 -1.37
N LEU A 83 -9.69 -18.33 -2.44
CA LEU A 83 -9.84 -16.88 -2.60
C LEU A 83 -11.31 -16.45 -2.60
N ASP A 84 -12.22 -17.26 -3.16
CA ASP A 84 -13.65 -16.95 -3.20
C ASP A 84 -14.21 -16.79 -1.77
N LYS A 85 -13.85 -17.71 -0.87
CA LYS A 85 -14.23 -17.63 0.54
C LYS A 85 -13.62 -16.43 1.27
N VAL A 86 -12.45 -15.97 0.84
CA VAL A 86 -11.83 -14.78 1.44
C VAL A 86 -12.62 -13.54 1.08
N ILE A 87 -13.04 -13.42 -0.18
CA ILE A 87 -13.82 -12.29 -0.70
C ILE A 87 -15.17 -12.19 0.02
N ASP A 88 -15.85 -13.32 0.25
CA ASP A 88 -17.17 -13.35 0.90
C ASP A 88 -17.18 -12.79 2.34
N VAL A 89 -16.03 -12.73 3.00
CA VAL A 89 -15.89 -12.33 4.40
C VAL A 89 -15.32 -10.92 4.55
N LEU A 90 -14.95 -10.26 3.44
CA LEU A 90 -14.41 -8.91 3.48
C LEU A 90 -15.46 -7.89 3.92
N ASP A 91 -15.02 -6.93 4.73
CA ASP A 91 -15.81 -5.75 5.05
C ASP A 91 -15.60 -4.68 3.97
N ASN A 92 -16.55 -4.59 3.05
CA ASN A 92 -16.48 -3.63 1.94
C ASN A 92 -16.51 -2.17 2.43
N ASP A 93 -17.19 -1.87 3.54
CA ASP A 93 -17.27 -0.51 4.07
C ASP A 93 -15.88 -0.07 4.57
N ARG A 94 -15.15 -0.94 5.29
CA ARG A 94 -13.77 -0.64 5.71
C ARG A 94 -12.83 -0.44 4.53
N ILE A 95 -12.94 -1.27 3.50
CA ILE A 95 -12.17 -1.15 2.25
C ILE A 95 -12.46 0.20 1.59
N ASP A 96 -13.72 0.57 1.44
CA ASP A 96 -14.14 1.82 0.81
C ASP A 96 -13.74 3.07 1.62
N ILE A 97 -13.74 2.98 2.96
CA ILE A 97 -13.26 4.04 3.84
C ILE A 97 -11.75 4.27 3.65
N LEU A 98 -10.94 3.21 3.67
CA LEU A 98 -9.49 3.34 3.43
C LEU A 98 -9.20 3.82 2.00
N ASP A 99 -9.95 3.31 1.02
CA ASP A 99 -9.85 3.75 -0.37
C ASP A 99 -10.13 5.26 -0.49
N THR A 100 -11.20 5.71 0.15
CA THR A 100 -11.57 7.12 0.17
C THR A 100 -10.53 7.97 0.86
N LEU A 101 -10.01 7.54 2.02
CA LEU A 101 -8.97 8.25 2.77
C LEU A 101 -7.70 8.47 1.93
N ILE A 102 -7.23 7.43 1.23
CA ILE A 102 -6.03 7.53 0.39
C ILE A 102 -6.29 8.54 -0.75
N ARG A 103 -7.42 8.42 -1.45
CA ARG A 103 -7.79 9.34 -2.52
C ARG A 103 -7.88 10.78 -2.02
N THR A 104 -8.57 11.02 -0.93
CA THR A 104 -8.81 12.37 -0.42
C THR A 104 -7.53 12.98 0.12
N SER A 105 -6.70 12.22 0.84
CA SER A 105 -5.42 12.70 1.36
C SER A 105 -4.48 13.13 0.22
N ILE A 106 -4.35 12.31 -0.82
CA ILE A 106 -3.52 12.64 -1.99
C ILE A 106 -4.01 13.93 -2.67
N ASN A 107 -5.33 14.07 -2.85
CA ASN A 107 -5.90 15.22 -3.56
C ASN A 107 -5.89 16.50 -2.71
N LEU A 108 -6.20 16.41 -1.41
CA LEU A 108 -6.28 17.57 -0.52
C LEU A 108 -4.91 18.18 -0.25
N GLU A 109 -3.90 17.34 -0.04
CA GLU A 109 -2.52 17.78 0.21
C GLU A 109 -1.74 18.02 -1.10
N GLU A 110 -2.40 17.83 -2.26
CA GLU A 110 -1.82 17.96 -3.60
C GLU A 110 -0.50 17.19 -3.73
N ILE A 111 -0.48 15.94 -3.24
CA ILE A 111 0.73 15.12 -3.19
C ILE A 111 1.07 14.65 -4.61
N PRO A 112 2.32 14.83 -5.08
CA PRO A 112 2.74 14.29 -6.38
C PRO A 112 2.46 12.79 -6.49
N LEU A 113 2.09 12.32 -7.69
CA LEU A 113 1.78 10.91 -7.92
C LEU A 113 2.97 9.98 -7.62
N SER A 114 4.19 10.44 -7.93
CA SER A 114 5.43 9.73 -7.61
C SER A 114 5.57 9.52 -6.11
N ASP A 115 5.34 10.58 -5.34
CA ASP A 115 5.58 10.62 -3.90
C ASP A 115 4.53 9.79 -3.17
N SER A 116 3.27 9.94 -3.60
CA SER A 116 2.15 9.08 -3.17
C SER A 116 2.47 7.60 -3.42
N LEU A 117 3.01 7.27 -4.60
CA LEU A 117 3.38 5.90 -4.93
C LEU A 117 4.52 5.39 -4.05
N LEU A 118 5.52 6.20 -3.70
CA LEU A 118 6.59 5.79 -2.78
C LEU A 118 6.06 5.46 -1.38
N VAL A 119 5.12 6.27 -0.85
CA VAL A 119 4.44 5.95 0.40
C VAL A 119 3.73 4.61 0.28
N LEU A 120 2.97 4.38 -0.80
CA LEU A 120 2.26 3.11 -0.96
C LEU A 120 3.19 1.91 -1.18
N ARG A 121 4.38 2.09 -1.76
CA ARG A 121 5.40 1.04 -1.88
C ARG A 121 5.97 0.61 -0.53
N SER A 122 6.13 1.52 0.42
CA SER A 122 6.53 1.14 1.78
C SER A 122 5.44 0.33 2.48
N TRP A 123 4.17 0.73 2.32
CA TRP A 123 3.01 -0.04 2.78
C TRP A 123 2.90 -1.41 2.11
N GLU A 124 3.12 -1.50 0.80
CA GLU A 124 3.14 -2.76 0.07
C GLU A 124 4.19 -3.72 0.61
N LYS A 125 5.39 -3.23 0.92
CA LYS A 125 6.45 -4.02 1.54
C LYS A 125 6.02 -4.54 2.91
N LEU A 126 5.40 -3.70 3.74
CA LEU A 126 4.90 -4.08 5.07
C LEU A 126 3.86 -5.20 4.98
N VAL A 127 2.82 -5.03 4.16
CA VAL A 127 1.74 -6.01 4.08
C VAL A 127 2.18 -7.29 3.37
N ARG A 128 3.01 -7.22 2.32
CA ARG A 128 3.57 -8.42 1.68
C ARG A 128 4.49 -9.20 2.60
N THR A 129 5.22 -8.52 3.48
CA THR A 129 6.03 -9.16 4.52
C THR A 129 5.16 -9.98 5.47
N GLN A 130 4.05 -9.43 5.94
CA GLN A 130 3.13 -10.15 6.83
C GLN A 130 2.39 -11.27 6.10
N LEU A 131 1.95 -11.03 4.87
CA LEU A 131 1.31 -12.05 4.03
C LEU A 131 2.23 -13.24 3.75
N ALA A 132 3.52 -12.99 3.48
CA ALA A 132 4.49 -14.06 3.24
C ALA A 132 4.76 -14.89 4.51
N LYS A 133 4.59 -14.30 5.70
CA LYS A 133 4.67 -15.01 6.99
C LYS A 133 3.35 -15.69 7.39
N SER A 134 2.25 -15.39 6.69
CA SER A 134 0.95 -15.98 6.96
C SER A 134 0.92 -17.45 6.53
N THR A 135 0.59 -18.32 7.47
CA THR A 135 0.54 -19.78 7.29
C THR A 135 -0.89 -20.33 7.34
N SER A 136 -1.88 -19.50 7.70
CA SER A 136 -3.27 -19.90 7.83
C SER A 136 -4.24 -18.84 7.31
N PRO A 137 -5.45 -19.23 6.83
CA PRO A 137 -6.46 -18.26 6.41
C PRO A 137 -6.83 -17.24 7.50
N GLY A 138 -6.85 -17.65 8.78
CA GLY A 138 -7.17 -16.74 9.89
C GLY A 138 -6.20 -15.57 10.04
N GLN A 139 -4.93 -15.77 9.68
CA GLN A 139 -3.91 -14.71 9.71
C GLN A 139 -4.06 -13.68 8.58
N LEU A 140 -4.90 -13.95 7.57
CA LEU A 140 -5.27 -12.92 6.60
C LEU A 140 -6.27 -11.92 7.18
N PHE A 141 -7.05 -12.37 8.16
CA PHE A 141 -8.07 -11.58 8.84
C PHE A 141 -7.60 -10.96 10.15
N SER A 142 -6.37 -11.25 10.58
CA SER A 142 -5.77 -10.56 11.71
C SER A 142 -5.45 -9.11 11.35
N THR A 143 -5.52 -8.24 12.35
CA THR A 143 -5.13 -6.83 12.24
C THR A 143 -3.70 -6.70 11.71
N VAL A 144 -3.47 -5.73 10.81
CA VAL A 144 -2.11 -5.41 10.35
C VAL A 144 -1.23 -5.00 11.52
N GLU A 145 -0.07 -5.62 11.62
CA GLU A 145 0.96 -5.24 12.60
C GLU A 145 1.80 -4.08 12.04
N ILE A 146 1.76 -2.92 12.68
CA ILE A 146 2.55 -1.75 12.26
C ILE A 146 3.71 -1.59 13.28
N PRO A 147 4.98 -1.72 12.86
CA PRO A 147 6.13 -1.51 13.72
C PRO A 147 6.13 -0.11 14.36
N ASP A 148 6.73 0.02 15.54
CA ASP A 148 6.80 1.30 16.27
C ASP A 148 7.61 2.37 15.53
N ASP A 149 8.54 1.95 14.67
CA ASP A 149 9.43 2.80 13.86
C ASP A 149 9.02 2.91 12.39
N PHE A 150 7.81 2.45 12.05
CA PHE A 150 7.27 2.47 10.67
C PHE A 150 6.87 3.87 10.20
#